data_AF-A0A353HVG2-F1
#
_entry.id   AF-A0A353HVG2-F1
#
_cell.length_a   1.000
_cell.length_b   1.000
_cell.length_c   1.000
_cell.angle_alpha   90.00
_cell.angle_beta   90.00
_cell.angle_gamma   90.00
#
_symmetry.space_group_name_H-M   'P 1'
#
loop_
_entity.id
_entity.type
_entity.pdbx_description
1 polymer ?
#
loop_
_entity_poly.entity_id
_entity_poly.type
_entity_poly.pdbx_seq_one_letter_code
_entity_poly.pdbx_strand_id
1 'polypeptide(L)'
;MSIKISSQFDAGAIEVVNATSANAIDLNIRKDSHADITQWFYFRLQGAQGEPCTIRLLNAGQAAYPAGWEDYNAMASYDRINWFRVPTSYDGQVMTIEHTPGMDSV
;
A
#
# COMPACT_ATOMS: atom_id res chain seq x y z
N MET A 1 12.66 4.88 14.01
CA MET A 1 11.43 5.62 14.39
C MET A 1 10.26 4.63 14.39
N SER A 2 9.08 4.97 14.92
CA SER A 2 7.93 4.05 14.83
C SER A 2 7.28 4.19 13.45
N ILE A 3 7.07 3.06 12.77
CA ILE A 3 6.29 3.01 11.54
C ILE A 3 4.82 3.35 11.87
N LYS A 4 4.20 4.17 11.02
CA LYS A 4 2.80 4.54 11.16
C LYS A 4 2.11 4.51 9.79
N ILE A 5 1.01 3.77 9.72
CA ILE A 5 0.10 3.77 8.58
C ILE A 5 -1.18 4.51 8.98
N SER A 6 -1.69 5.38 8.10
CA SER A 6 -2.97 6.05 8.31
C SER A 6 -3.74 6.24 7.00
N SER A 7 -5.06 6.28 7.10
CA SER A 7 -5.98 6.42 5.95
C SER A 7 -7.21 7.27 6.27
N GLN A 8 -7.22 7.99 7.40
CA GLN A 8 -8.32 8.90 7.77
C GLN A 8 -8.18 10.25 7.05
N PHE A 9 -8.39 10.22 5.73
CA PHE A 9 -8.40 11.39 4.85
C PHE A 9 -9.23 11.05 3.59
N ASP A 10 -9.49 12.04 2.75
CA ASP A 10 -10.27 11.87 1.52
C ASP A 10 -9.69 10.75 0.63
N ALA A 11 -10.57 9.88 0.12
CA ALA A 11 -10.27 8.65 -0.61
C ALA A 11 -9.39 7.61 0.14
N GLY A 12 -9.02 7.84 1.41
CA GLY A 12 -8.20 6.90 2.18
C GLY A 12 -8.92 5.58 2.45
N ALA A 13 -8.25 4.47 2.10
CA ALA A 13 -8.76 3.11 2.24
C ALA A 13 -7.61 2.12 2.42
N ILE A 14 -7.45 1.61 3.65
CA ILE A 14 -6.55 0.50 3.98
C ILE A 14 -6.93 -0.07 5.35
N GLU A 15 -6.59 -1.33 5.59
CA GLU A 15 -6.59 -1.96 6.91
C GLU A 15 -5.17 -2.40 7.28
N VAL A 16 -4.75 -2.08 8.50
CA VAL A 16 -3.40 -2.44 8.99
C VAL A 16 -3.47 -3.79 9.70
N VAL A 17 -2.71 -4.76 9.21
CA VAL A 17 -2.53 -6.07 9.87
C VAL A 17 -1.28 -6.06 10.75
N ASN A 18 -0.15 -5.60 10.19
CA ASN A 18 1.11 -5.42 10.90
C ASN A 18 1.86 -4.21 10.33
N ALA A 19 2.39 -3.35 11.20
CA ALA A 19 3.22 -2.21 10.82
C ALA A 19 4.29 -1.93 11.89
N THR A 20 4.87 -2.99 12.44
CA THR A 20 5.87 -2.90 13.53
C THR A 20 7.29 -2.63 13.00
N SER A 21 7.59 -2.97 11.75
CA SER A 21 8.86 -2.66 11.08
C SER A 21 8.65 -2.28 9.61
N ALA A 22 9.61 -1.53 9.04
CA ALA A 22 9.56 -1.08 7.64
C ALA A 22 9.64 -2.25 6.65
N ASN A 23 10.48 -3.24 6.94
CA ASN A 23 10.72 -4.39 6.07
C ASN A 23 9.64 -5.49 6.14
N ALA A 24 8.58 -5.30 6.94
CA ALA A 24 7.51 -6.27 7.09
C ALA A 24 6.18 -5.58 7.43
N ILE A 25 5.65 -4.81 6.47
CA ILE A 25 4.36 -4.13 6.59
C ILE A 25 3.29 -5.01 5.91
N ASP A 26 2.29 -5.43 6.67
CA ASP A 26 1.17 -6.23 6.17
C ASP A 26 -0.13 -5.46 6.26
N LEU A 27 -0.84 -5.38 5.13
CA LEU A 27 -2.07 -4.62 4.97
C LEU A 27 -3.12 -5.46 4.26
N ASN A 28 -4.38 -5.07 4.43
CA ASN A 28 -5.49 -5.53 3.59
C ASN A 28 -6.12 -4.35 2.86
N ILE A 29 -6.52 -4.60 1.61
CA ILE A 29 -7.41 -3.72 0.87
C ILE A 29 -8.78 -3.74 1.57
N ARG A 30 -9.23 -2.58 2.03
CA ARG A 30 -10.53 -2.42 2.70
C ARG A 30 -11.66 -2.61 1.68
N LYS A 31 -12.73 -3.30 2.07
CA LYS A 31 -13.96 -3.39 1.25
C LYS A 31 -14.60 -2.03 1.02
N ASP A 32 -15.25 -1.89 -0.12
CA ASP A 32 -16.12 -0.76 -0.40
C ASP A 32 -17.30 -0.73 0.58
N SER A 33 -17.72 0.48 0.95
CA SER A 33 -18.70 0.68 2.03
C SER A 33 -20.08 0.04 1.78
N HIS A 34 -20.47 -0.10 0.50
CA HIS A 34 -21.79 -0.57 0.10
C HIS A 34 -21.73 -1.58 -1.07
N ALA A 35 -20.59 -2.24 -1.25
CA ALA A 35 -20.39 -3.22 -2.32
C ALA A 35 -19.39 -4.29 -1.90
N ASP A 36 -19.55 -5.51 -2.41
CA ASP A 36 -18.63 -6.63 -2.14
C ASP A 36 -17.34 -6.59 -2.99
N ILE A 37 -17.00 -5.41 -3.52
CA ILE A 37 -15.79 -5.21 -4.33
C ILE A 37 -14.64 -4.66 -3.48
N THR A 38 -13.43 -5.05 -3.84
CA THR A 38 -12.16 -4.61 -3.26
C THR A 38 -11.17 -4.40 -4.39
N GLN A 39 -10.56 -3.23 -4.49
CA GLN A 39 -9.44 -2.99 -5.42
C GLN A 39 -8.67 -1.74 -4.99
N TRP A 40 -9.42 -0.67 -4.68
CA TRP A 40 -8.85 0.62 -4.34
C TRP A 40 -8.13 0.57 -2.99
N PHE A 41 -6.91 1.11 -2.97
CA PHE A 41 -6.17 1.37 -1.75
C PHE A 41 -5.55 2.76 -1.81
N TYR A 42 -5.56 3.46 -0.67
CA TYR A 42 -4.82 4.71 -0.50
C TYR A 42 -4.53 4.93 0.98
N PHE A 43 -3.25 5.06 1.30
CA PHE A 43 -2.77 5.22 2.67
C PHE A 43 -1.54 6.12 2.69
N ARG A 44 -1.18 6.58 3.90
CA ARG A 44 0.05 7.31 4.18
C ARG A 44 0.94 6.47 5.06
N LEU A 45 2.22 6.36 4.70
CA LEU A 45 3.28 5.76 5.50
C LEU A 45 4.16 6.86 6.09
N GLN A 46 4.44 6.77 7.40
CA GLN A 46 5.35 7.69 8.09
C GLN A 46 6.40 6.94 8.92
N GLY A 47 7.55 7.58 9.14
CA GLY A 47 8.61 7.07 10.02
C GLY A 47 9.60 6.13 9.34
N ALA A 48 9.59 6.07 8.00
CA ALA A 48 10.37 5.13 7.19
C ALA A 48 11.38 5.81 6.24
N GLN A 49 11.77 7.06 6.51
CA GLN A 49 12.71 7.79 5.65
C GLN A 49 14.05 7.05 5.55
N GLY A 50 14.47 6.76 4.32
CA GLY A 50 15.73 6.05 4.04
C GLY A 50 15.73 4.57 4.41
N GLU A 51 14.61 4.01 4.87
CA GLU A 51 14.48 2.59 5.22
C GLU A 51 13.81 1.81 4.08
N PRO A 52 14.41 0.70 3.61
CA PRO A 52 13.74 -0.18 2.65
C PRO A 52 12.45 -0.76 3.24
N CYS A 53 11.34 -0.47 2.58
CA CYS A 53 10.02 -0.94 2.97
C CYS A 53 9.56 -2.10 2.07
N THR A 54 9.02 -3.13 2.71
CA THR A 54 8.30 -4.22 2.04
C THR A 54 6.86 -4.18 2.52
N ILE A 55 5.95 -3.74 1.64
CA ILE A 55 4.54 -3.54 1.95
C ILE A 55 3.72 -4.59 1.20
N ARG A 56 3.01 -5.46 1.91
CA ARG A 56 2.23 -6.55 1.33
C ARG A 56 0.74 -6.31 1.49
N LEU A 57 0.01 -6.34 0.38
CA LEU A 57 -1.45 -6.40 0.35
C LEU A 57 -1.88 -7.87 0.32
N LEU A 58 -2.18 -8.43 1.50
CA LEU A 58 -2.35 -9.87 1.69
C LEU A 58 -3.57 -10.46 0.98
N ASN A 59 -4.60 -9.64 0.76
CA ASN A 59 -5.85 -10.02 0.11
C ASN A 59 -5.95 -9.56 -1.34
N ALA A 60 -4.85 -9.18 -1.99
CA ALA A 60 -4.85 -8.69 -3.37
C ALA A 60 -5.44 -9.70 -4.37
N GLY A 61 -5.20 -11.00 -4.17
CA GLY A 61 -5.79 -12.06 -5.01
C GLY A 61 -7.30 -12.27 -4.84
N GLN A 62 -7.91 -11.63 -3.83
CA GLN A 62 -9.35 -11.62 -3.61
C GLN A 62 -10.00 -10.33 -4.11
N ALA A 63 -9.23 -9.47 -4.79
CA ALA A 63 -9.73 -8.23 -5.37
C ALA A 63 -10.76 -8.52 -6.48
N ALA A 64 -11.53 -7.50 -6.86
CA ALA A 64 -12.51 -7.60 -7.95
C ALA A 64 -11.85 -7.94 -9.29
N TYR A 65 -10.62 -7.46 -9.52
CA TYR A 65 -9.83 -7.73 -10.72
C TYR A 65 -8.39 -8.12 -10.34
N PRO A 66 -8.14 -9.37 -9.90
CA PRO A 66 -6.81 -9.81 -9.49
C PRO A 66 -5.78 -9.79 -10.62
N ALA A 67 -6.19 -10.09 -11.86
CA ALA A 67 -5.35 -9.98 -13.05
C ALA A 67 -4.89 -8.53 -13.32
N GLY A 68 -5.57 -7.53 -12.74
CA GLY A 68 -5.14 -6.13 -12.81
C GLY A 68 -3.85 -5.82 -12.04
N TRP A 69 -3.36 -6.77 -11.23
CA TRP A 69 -2.08 -6.66 -10.51
C TRP A 69 -0.89 -7.22 -11.29
N GLU A 70 -1.14 -8.00 -12.36
CA GLU A 70 -0.08 -8.46 -13.26
C GLU A 70 0.53 -7.25 -13.99
N ASP A 71 1.86 -7.15 -13.98
CA ASP A 71 2.64 -6.01 -14.52
C ASP A 71 2.25 -4.61 -13.98
N TYR A 72 1.49 -4.57 -12.88
CA TYR A 72 1.08 -3.34 -12.21
C TYR A 72 2.17 -2.82 -11.28
N ASN A 73 2.35 -1.49 -11.26
CA ASN A 73 3.17 -0.80 -10.27
C ASN A 73 2.34 0.21 -9.47
N ALA A 74 2.40 0.19 -8.14
CA ALA A 74 1.68 1.13 -7.31
C ALA A 74 2.14 2.58 -7.55
N MET A 75 1.25 3.55 -7.31
CA MET A 75 1.60 4.97 -7.33
C MET A 75 1.91 5.45 -5.91
N ALA A 76 2.91 6.31 -5.76
CA ALA A 76 3.28 6.96 -4.51
C ALA A 76 3.49 8.46 -4.73
N SER A 77 3.41 9.26 -3.66
CA SER A 77 3.63 10.71 -3.71
C SER A 77 4.02 11.26 -2.35
N TYR A 78 5.01 12.16 -2.32
CA TYR A 78 5.40 12.83 -1.09
C TYR A 78 4.55 14.08 -0.76
N ASP A 79 3.82 14.61 -1.74
CA ASP A 79 3.12 15.91 -1.65
C ASP A 79 1.64 15.86 -2.11
N ARG A 80 1.16 14.70 -2.56
CA ARG A 80 -0.16 14.46 -3.19
C ARG A 80 -0.38 15.19 -4.52
N ILE A 81 0.64 15.86 -5.05
CA ILE A 81 0.59 16.60 -6.32
C ILE A 81 1.37 15.83 -7.38
N ASN A 82 2.61 15.47 -7.07
CA ASN A 82 3.52 14.76 -7.97
C ASN A 82 3.51 13.27 -7.62
N TRP A 83 3.09 12.45 -8.58
CA TRP A 83 2.93 11.02 -8.39
C TRP A 83 3.89 10.24 -9.28
N PHE A 84 4.46 9.16 -8.74
CA PHE A 84 5.40 8.28 -9.44
C PHE A 84 5.08 6.81 -9.15
N ARG A 85 5.54 5.92 -10.04
CA ARG A 85 5.39 4.47 -9.87
C ARG A 85 6.49 3.93 -8.95
N VAL A 86 6.16 2.96 -8.11
CA VAL A 86 7.11 2.23 -7.25
C VAL A 86 7.14 0.75 -7.62
N PRO A 87 8.31 0.07 -7.52
CA PRO A 87 8.43 -1.35 -7.80
C PRO A 87 7.37 -2.17 -7.07
N THR A 88 6.62 -2.96 -7.83
CA THR A 88 5.57 -3.81 -7.31
C THR A 88 5.61 -5.16 -8.02
N SER A 89 5.34 -6.22 -7.26
CA SER A 89 5.18 -7.57 -7.78
C SER A 89 3.88 -8.18 -7.27
N TYR A 90 3.39 -9.18 -7.98
CA TYR A 90 2.20 -9.93 -7.61
C TYR A 90 2.44 -11.41 -7.91
N ASP A 91 2.21 -12.27 -6.90
CA ASP A 91 2.48 -13.71 -6.98
C ASP A 91 1.21 -14.56 -7.25
N GLY A 92 0.09 -13.91 -7.58
CA GLY A 92 -1.22 -14.54 -7.72
C GLY A 92 -2.08 -14.51 -6.44
N GLN A 93 -1.51 -14.15 -5.28
CA GLN A 93 -2.25 -14.01 -4.02
C GLN A 93 -1.97 -12.69 -3.32
N VAL A 94 -0.71 -12.29 -3.23
CA VAL A 94 -0.22 -11.13 -2.49
C VAL A 94 0.45 -10.17 -3.46
N MET A 95 0.06 -8.89 -3.38
CA MET A 95 0.77 -7.82 -4.08
C MET A 95 1.79 -7.20 -3.13
N THR A 96 3.05 -7.15 -3.53
CA THR A 96 4.17 -6.62 -2.74
C THR A 96 4.72 -5.36 -3.38
N ILE A 97 4.71 -4.27 -2.63
CA ILE A 97 5.32 -2.99 -3.00
C ILE A 97 6.68 -2.88 -2.30
N GLU A 98 7.71 -2.60 -3.07
CA GLU A 98 9.07 -2.37 -2.57
C GLU A 98 9.45 -0.91 -2.79
N HIS A 99 9.65 -0.16 -1.70
CA HIS A 99 9.97 1.26 -1.80
C HIS A 99 10.89 1.68 -0.66
N THR A 100 11.88 2.53 -0.94
CA THR A 100 12.69 3.22 0.08
C THR A 100 12.29 4.69 0.06
N PRO A 101 11.47 5.18 1.01
CA PRO A 101 11.00 6.56 1.02
C PRO A 101 12.16 7.56 1.15
N GLY A 102 12.23 8.54 0.25
CA GLY A 102 13.21 9.64 0.34
C GLY A 102 12.86 10.67 1.43
N MET A 103 11.62 10.70 1.88
CA MET A 103 11.09 11.60 2.91
C MET A 103 10.37 10.82 4.01
N ASP A 104 10.19 11.44 5.18
CA ASP A 104 9.53 10.83 6.33
C ASP A 104 8.05 10.49 6.10
N SER A 105 7.43 11.06 5.08
CA SER A 105 6.02 10.86 4.76
C SER A 105 5.83 10.62 3.27
N VAL A 106 5.20 9.50 2.93
CA VAL A 106 4.82 9.10 1.56
C VAL A 106 3.39 8.54 1.54
#